data_AF-A0A4Q5S6S1-F1
#
_entry.id   AF-A0A4Q5S6S1-F1
#
_cell.length_a   1.000
_cell.length_b   1.000
_cell.length_c   1.000
_cell.angle_alpha   90.00
_cell.angle_beta   90.00
_cell.angle_gamma   90.00
#
_symmetry.space_group_name_H-M   'P 1'
#
loop_
_entity.id
_entity.type
_entity.pdbx_description
1 polymer ?
#
loop_
_entity_poly.entity_id
_entity_poly.type
_entity_poly.pdbx_seq_one_letter_code
_entity_poly.pdbx_strand_id
1 'polypeptide(L)'
;MKLKLIQTGGFIGKTKVAEADLTKHEGILQDHVAELFNQDPQPVPQNKIRDKEQLFLEFNGKVLPLYQLELNPQLAKLIADLNGQLCFKK
;
A
#
# COMPACT_ATOMS: atom_id res chain seq x y z
N MET A 1 10.29 -1.05 11.40
CA MET A 1 9.11 -0.42 10.75
C MET A 1 8.81 -1.20 9.48
N LYS A 2 7.58 -1.69 9.31
CA LYS A 2 7.20 -2.49 8.14
C LYS A 2 6.03 -1.86 7.43
N LEU A 3 6.10 -1.81 6.10
CA LEU A 3 5.02 -1.41 5.23
C LEU A 3 4.48 -2.66 4.56
N LYS A 4 3.17 -2.88 4.62
CA LYS A 4 2.53 -4.00 3.91
C LYS A 4 1.67 -3.47 2.78
N LEU A 5 1.77 -4.09 1.62
CA LEU A 5 0.86 -3.90 0.51
C LEU A 5 -0.14 -5.06 0.51
N ILE A 6 -1.39 -4.72 0.69
CA ILE A 6 -2.52 -5.65 0.76
C ILE A 6 -3.33 -5.46 -0.52
N GLN A 7 -3.40 -6.49 -1.34
CA GLN A 7 -4.27 -6.55 -2.50
C GLN A 7 -5.50 -7.38 -2.15
N THR A 8 -6.67 -6.76 -2.24
CA THR A 8 -7.97 -7.41 -2.05
C THR A 8 -8.83 -7.22 -3.29
N GLY A 9 -9.66 -8.19 -3.64
CA GLY A 9 -10.44 -8.13 -4.88
C GLY A 9 -9.75 -8.83 -6.04
N GLY A 10 -10.47 -9.01 -7.14
CA GLY A 10 -10.11 -9.92 -8.23
C GLY A 10 -10.83 -11.26 -8.12
N PHE A 11 -10.93 -11.96 -9.26
CA PHE A 11 -11.81 -13.11 -9.54
C PHE A 11 -11.70 -14.31 -8.56
N ILE A 12 -10.67 -14.34 -7.70
CA ILE A 12 -10.35 -15.47 -6.81
C ILE A 12 -10.67 -15.16 -5.33
N GLY A 13 -10.99 -13.91 -4.97
CA GLY A 13 -11.33 -13.53 -3.58
C GLY A 13 -10.19 -13.74 -2.56
N LYS A 14 -8.96 -14.02 -3.02
CA LYS A 14 -7.79 -14.22 -2.16
C LYS A 14 -7.10 -12.89 -1.91
N THR A 15 -7.03 -12.50 -0.65
CA THR A 15 -6.17 -11.39 -0.21
C THR A 15 -4.72 -11.78 -0.38
N LYS A 16 -3.94 -10.98 -1.11
CA LYS A 16 -2.48 -11.13 -1.18
C LYS A 16 -1.84 -10.04 -0.34
N VAL A 17 -0.79 -10.37 0.38
CA VAL A 17 -0.04 -9.44 1.23
C VAL A 17 1.44 -9.57 0.90
N ALA A 18 2.08 -8.44 0.66
CA ALA A 18 3.53 -8.31 0.52
C ALA A 18 4.02 -7.35 1.59
N GLU A 19 5.17 -7.63 2.20
CA GLU A 19 5.72 -6.82 3.28
C GLU A 19 7.13 -6.34 2.91
N ALA A 20 7.40 -5.07 3.13
CA ALA A 20 8.72 -4.48 3.02
C ALA A 20 9.18 -3.93 4.37
N ASP A 21 10.45 -4.16 4.68
CA ASP A 21 11.08 -3.62 5.88
C ASP A 21 11.64 -2.24 5.57
N LEU A 22 10.91 -1.19 5.98
CA LEU A 22 11.29 0.20 5.75
C LEU A 22 12.58 0.60 6.47
N THR A 23 13.04 -0.20 7.45
CA THR A 23 14.31 0.04 8.16
C THR A 23 15.55 -0.05 7.27
N LYS A 24 15.43 -0.70 6.11
CA LYS A 24 16.49 -0.82 5.10
C LYS A 24 16.44 0.29 4.04
N HIS A 25 15.43 1.15 4.09
CA HIS A 25 15.24 2.24 3.13
C HIS A 25 15.65 3.59 3.75
N GLU A 26 15.93 4.56 2.89
CA GLU A 26 16.34 5.91 3.28
C GLU A 26 15.34 6.54 4.27
N GLY A 27 15.85 7.33 5.22
CA GLY A 27 15.02 8.01 6.23
C GLY A 27 13.90 8.86 5.63
N ILE A 28 14.16 9.46 4.46
CA ILE A 28 13.20 10.27 3.70
C ILE A 28 11.93 9.46 3.35
N LEU A 29 12.07 8.19 3.00
CA LEU A 29 10.92 7.33 2.70
C LEU A 29 10.13 7.01 3.98
N GLN A 30 10.83 6.83 5.11
CA GLN A 30 10.21 6.54 6.40
C GLN A 30 9.41 7.74 6.88
N ASP A 31 9.98 8.95 6.78
CA ASP A 31 9.31 10.20 7.15
C ASP A 31 8.09 10.45 6.26
N HIS A 32 8.22 10.22 4.95
CA HIS A 32 7.10 10.40 4.03
C HIS A 32 5.96 9.42 4.28
N VAL A 33 6.27 8.15 4.53
CA VAL A 33 5.25 7.15 4.93
C VAL A 33 4.63 7.55 6.27
N ALA A 34 5.42 7.96 7.25
CA ALA A 34 4.89 8.42 8.53
C ALA A 34 3.96 9.63 8.36
N GLU A 35 4.31 10.58 7.48
CA GLU A 35 3.47 11.74 7.15
C GLU A 35 2.17 11.34 6.49
N LEU A 36 2.21 10.49 5.45
CA LEU A 36 1.02 9.98 4.76
C LEU A 36 0.03 9.29 5.71
N PHE A 37 0.54 8.53 6.68
CA PHE A 37 -0.29 7.86 7.68
C PHE A 37 -0.68 8.73 8.88
N ASN A 38 -0.07 9.92 9.03
CA ASN A 38 -0.46 10.94 9.98
C ASN A 38 -1.45 11.95 9.41
N GLN A 39 -1.55 12.08 8.08
CA GLN A 39 -2.59 12.87 7.44
C GLN A 39 -3.97 12.26 7.73
N ASP A 40 -4.93 13.11 8.09
CA ASP A 40 -6.31 12.70 8.38
C ASP A 40 -6.90 11.96 7.17
N PRO A 41 -7.60 10.83 7.39
CA PRO A 41 -8.16 10.05 6.31
C PRO A 41 -9.15 10.91 5.52
N GLN A 42 -8.80 11.25 4.29
CA GLN A 42 -9.70 12.02 3.43
C GLN A 42 -10.99 11.24 3.19
N PRO A 43 -12.17 11.88 3.30
CA PRO A 43 -13.44 11.22 3.08
C PRO A 43 -13.50 10.62 1.68
N VAL A 44 -13.66 9.30 1.63
CA VAL A 44 -13.63 8.51 0.40
C VAL A 44 -14.93 8.73 -0.38
N PRO A 45 -14.90 8.96 -1.71
CA PRO A 45 -16.09 8.79 -2.52
C PRO A 45 -16.50 7.30 -2.48
N GLN A 46 -17.74 7.01 -2.08
CA GLN A 46 -18.33 5.67 -1.93
C GLN A 46 -18.45 4.86 -3.24
N ASN A 47 -17.71 5.19 -4.30
CA ASN A 47 -17.70 4.41 -5.54
C ASN A 47 -16.80 3.17 -5.40
N LYS A 48 -17.29 2.21 -4.63
CA LYS A 48 -16.80 0.83 -4.62
C LYS A 48 -17.10 0.19 -5.97
N ILE A 49 -16.11 0.19 -6.87
CA ILE A 49 -16.12 -0.74 -7.99
C ILE A 49 -15.84 -2.12 -7.40
N ARG A 50 -16.92 -2.85 -7.10
CA ARG A 50 -16.96 -4.15 -6.40
C ARG A 50 -16.13 -5.24 -7.08
N ASP A 51 -15.81 -5.06 -8.36
CA ASP A 51 -15.13 -6.05 -9.21
C ASP A 51 -13.68 -5.68 -9.57
N LYS A 52 -13.16 -4.53 -9.11
CA LYS A 52 -11.76 -4.15 -9.37
C LYS A 52 -10.86 -4.53 -8.20
N GLU A 53 -9.65 -4.98 -8.54
CA GLU A 53 -8.58 -5.19 -7.57
C GLU A 53 -8.30 -3.88 -6.83
N GLN A 54 -8.39 -3.93 -5.50
CA GLN A 54 -8.13 -2.82 -4.60
C GLN A 54 -6.81 -3.06 -3.88
N LEU A 55 -5.95 -2.06 -3.90
CA LEU A 55 -4.68 -2.06 -3.19
C LEU A 55 -4.79 -1.17 -1.95
N PHE A 56 -4.29 -1.66 -0.84
CA PHE A 56 -4.23 -0.99 0.45
C PHE A 56 -2.79 -1.06 0.98
N LEU A 57 -2.33 0.00 1.62
CA LEU A 57 -1.08 0.04 2.35
C LEU A 57 -1.37 0.01 3.85
N GLU A 58 -0.69 -0.88 4.57
CA GLU A 58 -0.70 -0.96 6.03
C GLU A 58 0.64 -0.49 6.58
N PHE A 59 0.61 0.50 7.48
CA PHE A 59 1.77 0.96 8.21
C PHE A 59 1.39 1.21 9.67
N ASN A 60 2.15 0.61 10.59
CA ASN A 60 1.96 0.78 12.04
C ASN A 60 0.51 0.50 12.53
N GLY A 61 -0.16 -0.48 11.92
CA GLY A 61 -1.55 -0.86 12.25
C GLY A 61 -2.64 0.05 11.64
N LYS A 62 -2.25 1.12 10.93
CA LYS A 62 -3.17 1.92 10.11
C LYS A 62 -3.20 1.34 8.69
N VAL A 63 -4.38 1.30 8.09
CA VAL A 63 -4.58 0.84 6.71
C VAL A 63 -5.15 1.99 5.89
N LEU A 64 -4.49 2.34 4.81
CA LEU A 64 -4.92 3.36 3.87
C LEU A 64 -5.02 2.77 2.46
N PRO A 65 -6.09 3.06 1.71
CA PRO A 65 -6.17 2.64 0.33
C PRO A 65 -5.11 3.34 -0.52
N LEU A 66 -4.45 2.58 -1.40
CA LEU A 66 -3.33 3.07 -2.20
C LEU A 66 -3.71 4.27 -3.07
N TYR A 67 -4.94 4.31 -3.58
CA TYR A 67 -5.41 5.40 -4.45
C TYR A 67 -5.58 6.75 -3.73
N GLN A 68 -5.57 6.78 -2.39
CA GLN A 68 -5.62 8.03 -1.60
C GLN A 68 -4.23 8.59 -1.28
N LEU A 69 -3.18 7.82 -1.54
CA LEU A 69 -1.83 8.19 -1.14
C LEU A 69 -1.15 8.94 -2.28
N GLU A 70 -0.54 10.08 -1.95
CA GLU A 70 0.36 10.75 -2.89
C GLU A 70 1.63 9.92 -3.05
N LEU A 71 1.82 9.37 -4.25
CA LEU A 71 2.95 8.49 -4.54
C LEU A 71 4.17 9.32 -4.91
N ASN A 72 5.10 9.49 -3.96
CA ASN A 72 6.43 9.96 -4.32
C ASN A 72 7.18 8.88 -5.17
N PRO A 73 8.21 9.25 -5.94
CA PRO A 73 8.91 8.30 -6.82
C PRO A 73 9.54 7.11 -6.09
N GLN A 74 9.98 7.31 -4.84
CA GLN A 74 10.61 6.27 -4.02
C GLN A 74 9.58 5.24 -3.52
N LEU A 75 8.42 5.71 -3.06
CA LEU A 75 7.29 4.92 -2.59
C LEU A 75 6.63 4.22 -3.77
N ALA A 76 6.46 4.89 -4.91
CA ALA A 76 5.96 4.28 -6.15
C ALA A 76 6.84 3.09 -6.57
N LYS A 77 8.17 3.24 -6.48
CA LYS A 77 9.11 2.13 -6.72
C LYS A 77 8.96 1.01 -5.71
N LEU A 78 8.86 1.32 -4.41
CA LEU A 78 8.64 0.32 -3.37
C LEU A 78 7.33 -0.45 -3.57
N ILE A 79 6.24 0.25 -3.94
CA ILE A 79 4.95 -0.37 -4.24
C ILE A 79 5.06 -1.22 -5.50
N ALA A 80 5.78 -0.78 -6.53
CA ALA A 80 6.01 -1.60 -7.72
C ALA A 80 6.78 -2.89 -7.39
N ASP A 81 7.80 -2.81 -6.54
CA ASP A 81 8.55 -3.96 -6.05
C ASP A 81 7.64 -4.91 -5.23
N LEU A 82 6.84 -4.35 -4.32
CA LEU A 82 5.86 -5.10 -3.53
C LEU A 82 4.78 -5.74 -4.41
N ASN A 83 4.27 -5.03 -5.41
CA ASN A 83 3.30 -5.54 -6.38
C ASN A 83 3.91 -6.64 -7.26
N GLY A 84 5.20 -6.51 -7.59
CA GLY A 84 5.99 -7.59 -8.20
C GLY A 84 6.02 -8.85 -7.34
N GLN A 85 6.22 -8.71 -6.02
CA GLN A 85 6.17 -9.83 -5.07
C GLN A 85 4.75 -10.42 -4.92
N LEU A 86 3.69 -9.62 -5.05
CA LEU A 86 2.31 -10.10 -5.09
C LEU A 86 2.00 -10.91 -6.35
N CYS A 87 2.61 -10.56 -7.49
CA CYS A 87 2.46 -11.26 -8.77
C CYS A 87 3.35 -12.51 -8.90
N PHE A 88 4.56 -12.49 -8.34
CA PHE A 88 5.51 -13.59 -8.38
C PHE A 88 5.50 -14.42 -7.09
N LYS A 89 4.44 -15.22 -6.92
CA LYS A 89 4.55 -16.52 -6.24
C LYS A 89 4.22 -17.59 -7.28
N LYS A 90 5.24 -18.03 -8.02
CA LYS A 90 5.24 -19.30 -8.75
C LYS A 90 6.09 -20.28 -7.98
#